data_AF-A0A2V8XFB0-F1
#
_entry.id   AF-A0A2V8XFB0-F1
#
_cell.length_a   1.000
_cell.length_b   1.000
_cell.length_c   1.000
_cell.angle_alpha   90.00
_cell.angle_beta   90.00
_cell.angle_gamma   90.00
#
_symmetry.space_group_name_H-M   'P 1'
#
loop_
_entity.id
_entity.type
_entity.pdbx_description
1 polymer ?
#
loop_
_entity_poly.entity_id
_entity_poly.type
_entity_poly.pdbx_seq_one_letter_code
_entity_poly.pdbx_strand_id
1 'polypeptide(L)'
;MKRTDLLVFAIFVVVSLGVWAVWAHHWQAQVAQRDEMYALYAIAGGGDRDSVRRLAAYPSPQAIQLIEKLAQDRNAFPEGRLEAINILGARRPVESKTLAPLLWIDQPFVIRRAVAGVFKQSECGGDCISETLKALHAIRAGQTTSEMQATALIPSPTSHDQEHLVYLHKQTEEDYFVLLNRNACLMRKILQTDYASDSAFVDEIQKKVGPC
;
A
#
# COMPACT_ATOMS: atom_id res chain seq x y z
N MET A 1 9.86 -65.43 -7.26
CA MET A 1 9.71 -64.12 -7.94
C MET A 1 10.25 -64.29 -9.36
N LYS A 2 9.46 -64.03 -10.41
CA LYS A 2 9.95 -64.23 -11.79
C LYS A 2 10.95 -63.14 -12.14
N ARG A 3 11.92 -63.42 -13.01
CA ARG A 3 12.98 -62.47 -13.45
C ARG A 3 12.39 -61.15 -13.99
N THR A 4 11.20 -61.23 -14.57
CA THR A 4 10.40 -60.07 -15.02
C THR A 4 9.93 -59.20 -13.85
N ASP A 5 9.49 -59.78 -12.74
CA ASP A 5 8.99 -59.04 -11.57
C ASP A 5 10.12 -58.26 -10.88
N LEU A 6 11.33 -58.85 -10.85
CA LEU A 6 12.55 -58.21 -10.33
C LEU A 6 12.98 -56.99 -11.16
N LEU A 7 12.85 -57.11 -12.48
CA LEU A 7 13.23 -56.05 -13.42
C LEU A 7 12.22 -54.89 -13.39
N VAL A 8 10.93 -55.19 -13.27
CA VAL A 8 9.87 -54.19 -13.07
C VAL A 8 10.05 -53.47 -11.72
N PHE A 9 10.36 -54.21 -10.65
CA PHE A 9 10.62 -53.62 -9.33
C PHE A 9 11.85 -52.70 -9.35
N ALA A 10 12.96 -53.11 -9.98
CA ALA A 10 14.16 -52.29 -10.09
C ALA A 10 13.90 -50.99 -10.87
N ILE A 11 13.15 -51.04 -11.97
CA ILE A 11 12.74 -49.84 -12.73
C ILE A 11 11.88 -48.93 -11.85
N PHE A 12 10.90 -49.50 -11.13
CA PHE A 12 10.02 -48.72 -10.25
C PHE A 12 10.81 -47.99 -9.15
N VAL A 13 11.81 -48.64 -8.55
CA VAL A 13 12.67 -48.02 -7.53
C VAL A 13 13.50 -46.89 -8.13
N VAL A 14 14.12 -47.08 -9.29
CA VAL A 14 14.95 -46.05 -9.94
C VAL A 14 14.10 -44.84 -10.34
N VAL A 15 12.92 -45.06 -10.92
CA VAL A 15 11.99 -43.97 -11.28
C VAL A 15 11.51 -43.25 -10.03
N SER A 16 11.14 -43.97 -8.97
CA SER A 16 10.68 -43.37 -7.70
C SER A 16 11.76 -42.53 -7.04
N LEU A 17 13.01 -42.99 -7.03
CA LEU A 17 14.15 -42.22 -6.50
C LEU A 17 14.45 -40.99 -7.35
N GLY A 18 14.35 -41.10 -8.68
CA GLY A 18 14.51 -39.95 -9.59
C GLY A 18 13.45 -38.88 -9.36
N VAL A 19 12.18 -39.28 -9.22
CA VAL A 19 11.07 -38.37 -8.90
C VAL A 19 11.28 -37.71 -7.53
N TRP A 20 11.70 -38.47 -6.53
CA TRP A 20 12.01 -37.94 -5.19
C TRP A 20 13.17 -36.94 -5.21
N ALA A 21 14.25 -37.21 -5.94
CA ALA A 21 15.39 -36.31 -6.03
C ALA A 21 15.02 -34.98 -6.71
N VAL A 22 14.24 -35.04 -7.80
CA VAL A 22 13.73 -33.83 -8.48
C VAL A 22 12.80 -33.05 -7.56
N TRP A 23 11.89 -33.73 -6.86
CA TRP A 23 10.98 -33.09 -5.92
C TRP A 23 11.73 -32.43 -4.75
N ALA A 24 12.71 -33.13 -4.16
CA ALA A 24 13.53 -32.61 -3.07
C ALA A 24 14.36 -31.39 -3.49
N HIS A 25 14.95 -31.41 -4.69
CA HIS A 25 15.67 -30.25 -5.23
C HIS A 25 14.72 -29.08 -5.45
N HIS A 26 13.55 -29.32 -6.04
CA HIS A 26 12.57 -28.25 -6.25
C HIS A 26 12.12 -27.63 -4.93
N TRP A 27 11.87 -28.46 -3.92
CA TRP A 27 11.53 -28.02 -2.57
C TRP A 27 12.63 -27.16 -1.93
N GLN A 28 13.89 -27.60 -1.98
CA GLN A 28 15.01 -26.82 -1.43
C GLN A 28 15.18 -25.48 -2.13
N ALA A 29 15.03 -25.44 -3.45
CA ALA A 29 15.07 -24.19 -4.22
C ALA A 29 13.95 -23.22 -3.81
N GLN A 30 12.73 -23.73 -3.58
CA GLN A 30 11.62 -22.89 -3.09
C GLN A 30 11.87 -22.35 -1.68
N VAL A 31 12.44 -23.17 -0.78
CA VAL A 31 12.79 -22.70 0.58
C VAL A 31 13.85 -21.61 0.53
N ALA A 32 14.92 -21.81 -0.25
CA ALA A 32 15.98 -20.80 -0.39
C ALA A 32 15.46 -19.49 -0.98
N GLN A 33 14.62 -19.56 -2.02
CA GLN A 33 13.99 -18.39 -2.61
C GLN A 33 13.10 -17.64 -1.60
N ARG A 34 12.34 -18.38 -0.79
CA ARG A 34 11.50 -17.80 0.26
C ARG A 34 12.34 -17.07 1.30
N ASP A 35 13.41 -17.70 1.77
CA ASP A 35 14.29 -17.12 2.79
C ASP A 35 14.99 -15.85 2.27
N GLU A 36 15.37 -15.84 0.98
CA GLU A 36 15.90 -14.64 0.33
C GLU A 36 14.86 -13.52 0.26
N MET A 37 13.61 -13.81 -0.12
CA MET A 37 12.53 -12.80 -0.12
C MET A 37 12.29 -12.21 1.27
N TYR A 38 12.31 -13.01 2.33
CA TYR A 38 12.16 -12.51 3.70
C TYR A 38 13.37 -11.68 4.16
N ALA A 39 14.58 -12.06 3.77
CA ALA A 39 15.78 -11.27 4.03
C ALA A 39 15.69 -9.89 3.36
N LEU A 40 15.29 -9.85 2.08
CA LEU A 40 15.06 -8.59 1.36
C LEU A 40 13.96 -7.75 2.02
N TYR A 41 12.84 -8.36 2.44
CA TYR A 41 11.79 -7.66 3.17
C TYR A 41 12.29 -7.04 4.48
N ALA A 42 13.11 -7.76 5.25
CA ALA A 42 13.66 -7.25 6.51
C ALA A 42 14.60 -6.05 6.28
N ILE A 43 15.49 -6.14 5.28
CA ILE A 43 16.41 -5.05 4.92
C ILE A 43 15.64 -3.85 4.37
N ALA A 44 14.64 -4.10 3.52
CA ALA A 44 13.74 -3.08 2.99
C ALA A 44 12.95 -2.35 4.09
N GLY A 45 12.54 -3.06 5.15
CA GLY A 45 11.95 -2.47 6.35
C GLY A 45 12.85 -1.42 7.02
N GLY A 46 14.17 -1.57 6.88
CA GLY A 46 15.19 -0.60 7.29
C GLY A 46 15.36 0.60 6.37
N GLY A 47 14.60 0.70 5.27
CA GLY A 47 14.63 1.84 4.34
C GLY A 47 15.41 1.60 3.05
N ASP A 48 15.98 0.41 2.86
CA ASP A 48 16.77 0.09 1.66
C ASP A 48 15.88 -0.11 0.43
N ARG A 49 15.88 0.87 -0.47
CA ARG A 49 15.04 0.87 -1.67
C ARG A 49 15.43 -0.24 -2.66
N ASP A 50 16.71 -0.57 -2.75
CA ASP A 50 17.18 -1.59 -3.69
C ASP A 50 16.70 -2.99 -3.29
N SER A 51 16.61 -3.28 -1.98
CA SER A 51 15.98 -4.51 -1.49
C SER A 51 14.50 -4.58 -1.85
N VAL A 52 13.76 -3.47 -1.83
CA VAL A 52 12.36 -3.43 -2.30
C VAL A 52 12.28 -3.78 -3.80
N ARG A 53 13.15 -3.18 -4.62
CA ARG A 53 13.18 -3.42 -6.08
C ARG A 53 13.55 -4.86 -6.40
N ARG A 54 14.55 -5.42 -5.70
CA ARG A 54 14.94 -6.83 -5.82
C ARG A 54 13.78 -7.75 -5.41
N LEU A 55 13.09 -7.43 -4.32
CA LEU A 55 11.90 -8.17 -3.91
C LEU A 55 10.81 -8.11 -4.99
N ALA A 56 10.58 -6.96 -5.61
CA ALA A 56 9.60 -6.78 -6.68
C ALA A 56 9.95 -7.51 -7.99
N ALA A 57 11.23 -7.83 -8.20
CA ALA A 57 11.68 -8.58 -9.37
C ALA A 57 11.30 -10.07 -9.30
N TYR A 58 10.94 -10.61 -8.13
CA TYR A 58 10.46 -11.98 -8.03
C TYR A 58 9.06 -12.12 -8.62
N PRO A 59 8.85 -13.02 -9.60
CA PRO A 59 7.53 -13.27 -10.19
C PRO A 59 6.71 -14.20 -9.27
N SER A 60 6.50 -13.80 -8.02
CA SER A 60 5.77 -14.59 -7.02
C SER A 60 4.66 -13.77 -6.35
N PRO A 61 3.48 -14.35 -6.08
CA PRO A 61 2.44 -13.69 -5.30
C PRO A 61 2.92 -13.31 -3.88
N GLN A 62 3.83 -14.12 -3.32
CA GLN A 62 4.39 -13.87 -1.99
C GLN A 62 5.26 -12.60 -1.95
N ALA A 63 6.05 -12.34 -3.00
CA ALA A 63 6.84 -11.10 -3.08
C ALA A 63 5.93 -9.86 -3.09
N ILE A 64 4.83 -9.92 -3.84
CA ILE A 64 3.82 -8.87 -3.85
C ILE A 64 3.21 -8.68 -2.47
N GLN A 65 2.78 -9.74 -1.80
CA GLN A 65 2.24 -9.66 -0.43
C GLN A 65 3.23 -9.03 0.55
N LEU A 66 4.53 -9.30 0.41
CA LEU A 66 5.57 -8.68 1.23
C LEU A 66 5.72 -7.19 0.92
N ILE A 67 5.60 -6.76 -0.33
CA ILE A 67 5.64 -5.34 -0.73
C ILE A 67 4.39 -4.60 -0.21
N GLU A 68 3.21 -5.21 -0.32
CA GLU A 68 1.96 -4.68 0.25
C GLU A 68 2.06 -4.52 1.77
N LYS A 69 2.59 -5.55 2.45
CA LYS A 69 2.86 -5.50 3.88
C LYS A 69 3.84 -4.39 4.24
N LEU A 70 4.92 -4.23 3.47
CA LEU A 70 5.91 -3.18 3.69
C LEU A 70 5.30 -1.77 3.55
N ALA A 71 4.47 -1.55 2.52
CA ALA A 71 3.78 -0.26 2.36
C ALA A 71 2.90 0.11 3.58
N GLN A 72 2.27 -0.89 4.19
CA GLN A 72 1.39 -0.74 5.34
C GLN A 72 2.11 -0.75 6.70
N ASP A 73 3.37 -1.20 6.76
CA ASP A 73 4.11 -1.34 8.01
C ASP A 73 4.49 0.02 8.59
N ARG A 74 3.80 0.44 9.66
CA ARG A 74 4.04 1.72 10.33
C ARG A 74 5.38 1.79 11.05
N ASN A 75 6.01 0.65 11.32
CA ASN A 75 7.31 0.58 12.00
C ASN A 75 8.48 0.57 11.01
N ALA A 76 8.21 0.37 9.72
CA ALA A 76 9.23 0.44 8.69
C ALA A 76 9.66 1.89 8.41
N PHE A 77 10.91 2.05 7.97
CA PHE A 77 11.45 3.36 7.58
C PHE A 77 10.70 3.92 6.37
N PRO A 78 10.42 5.25 6.33
CA PRO A 78 9.63 5.86 5.27
C PRO A 78 10.12 5.56 3.86
N GLU A 79 11.44 5.48 3.64
CA GLU A 79 12.05 5.25 2.33
C GLU A 79 11.63 3.90 1.73
N GLY A 80 11.63 2.84 2.53
CA GLY A 80 11.23 1.50 2.10
C GLY A 80 9.73 1.45 1.78
N ARG A 81 8.92 2.08 2.63
CA ARG A 81 7.47 2.20 2.42
C ARG A 81 7.13 2.97 1.15
N LEU A 82 7.80 4.10 0.90
CA LEU A 82 7.60 4.92 -0.29
C LEU A 82 7.96 4.17 -1.56
N GLU A 83 9.08 3.46 -1.57
CA GLU A 83 9.46 2.63 -2.73
C GLU A 83 8.45 1.50 -2.96
N ALA A 84 7.95 0.87 -1.89
CA ALA A 84 6.90 -0.15 -1.99
C ALA A 84 5.60 0.42 -2.60
N ILE A 85 5.17 1.60 -2.16
CA ILE A 85 4.00 2.30 -2.72
C ILE A 85 4.20 2.61 -4.20
N ASN A 86 5.38 3.10 -4.60
CA ASN A 86 5.69 3.39 -5.99
C ASN A 86 5.65 2.12 -6.87
N ILE A 87 6.21 1.01 -6.38
CA ILE A 87 6.18 -0.29 -7.07
C ILE A 87 4.74 -0.78 -7.23
N LEU A 88 3.92 -0.70 -6.19
CA LEU A 88 2.51 -1.09 -6.26
C LEU A 88 1.72 -0.19 -7.22
N GLY A 89 2.00 1.12 -7.20
CA GLY A 89 1.35 2.10 -8.07
C GLY A 89 1.74 2.01 -9.55
N ALA A 90 2.92 1.46 -9.85
CA ALA A 90 3.35 1.20 -11.23
C ALA A 90 2.62 -0.01 -11.86
N ARG A 91 2.00 -0.89 -11.05
CA ARG A 91 1.27 -2.06 -11.54
C ARG A 91 -0.11 -1.65 -12.06
N ARG A 92 -0.60 -2.40 -13.05
CA ARG A 92 -1.94 -2.21 -13.63
C ARG A 92 -2.70 -3.54 -13.61
N PRO A 93 -3.89 -3.61 -12.98
CA PRO A 93 -4.55 -2.53 -12.24
C PRO A 93 -3.82 -2.16 -10.95
N VAL A 94 -4.06 -0.94 -10.44
CA VAL A 94 -3.55 -0.50 -9.13
C VAL A 94 -4.42 -1.15 -8.04
N GLU A 95 -3.78 -1.77 -7.05
CA GLU A 95 -4.46 -2.41 -5.92
C GLU A 95 -5.03 -1.36 -4.95
N SER A 96 -6.19 -0.80 -5.29
CA SER A 96 -6.80 0.31 -4.54
C SER A 96 -7.11 -0.07 -3.10
N LYS A 97 -7.48 -1.32 -2.82
CA LYS A 97 -7.75 -1.80 -1.44
C LYS A 97 -6.52 -1.76 -0.54
N THR A 98 -5.34 -1.96 -1.12
CA THR A 98 -4.07 -1.92 -0.39
C THR A 98 -3.61 -0.48 -0.15
N LEU A 99 -3.76 0.38 -1.16
CA LEU A 99 -3.21 1.74 -1.13
C LEU A 99 -4.17 2.78 -0.56
N ALA A 100 -5.48 2.72 -0.82
CA ALA A 100 -6.44 3.75 -0.38
C ALA A 100 -6.45 3.97 1.15
N PRO A 101 -6.36 2.93 2.01
CA PRO A 101 -6.27 3.14 3.46
C PRO A 101 -5.06 3.96 3.90
N LEU A 102 -4.02 4.06 3.06
CA LEU A 102 -2.84 4.86 3.35
C LEU A 102 -3.06 6.37 3.13
N LEU A 103 -4.24 6.79 2.65
CA LEU A 103 -4.71 8.18 2.66
C LEU A 103 -5.26 8.60 4.04
N TRP A 104 -5.40 7.66 4.99
CA TRP A 104 -5.96 8.01 6.30
C TRP A 104 -5.05 8.95 7.09
N ILE A 105 -5.64 9.86 7.86
CA ILE A 105 -4.97 11.01 8.50
C ILE A 105 -3.91 10.66 9.54
N ASP A 106 -3.88 9.41 9.99
CA ASP A 106 -2.88 8.89 10.92
C ASP A 106 -1.59 8.41 10.21
N GLN A 107 -1.60 8.36 8.89
CA GLN A 107 -0.40 8.12 8.10
C GLN A 107 0.42 9.41 7.98
N PRO A 108 1.76 9.30 8.01
CA PRO A 108 2.62 10.45 7.77
C PRO A 108 2.30 11.11 6.43
N PHE A 109 2.37 12.45 6.38
CA PHE A 109 2.11 13.26 5.19
C PHE A 109 2.77 12.71 3.93
N VAL A 110 4.05 12.33 4.04
CA VAL A 110 4.83 11.80 2.91
C VAL A 110 4.23 10.53 2.32
N ILE A 111 3.63 9.66 3.15
CA ILE A 111 2.95 8.43 2.73
C ILE A 111 1.63 8.78 2.03
N ARG A 112 0.81 9.64 2.67
CA ARG A 112 -0.47 10.09 2.09
C ARG A 112 -0.28 10.75 0.73
N ARG A 113 0.71 11.64 0.61
CA ARG A 113 1.06 12.33 -0.63
C ARG A 113 1.56 11.39 -1.72
N ALA A 114 2.38 10.39 -1.36
CA ALA A 114 2.85 9.39 -2.33
C ALA A 114 1.68 8.58 -2.91
N VAL A 115 0.77 8.13 -2.04
CA VAL A 115 -0.43 7.37 -2.42
C VAL A 115 -1.38 8.23 -3.27
N ALA A 116 -1.59 9.49 -2.87
CA ALA A 116 -2.34 10.44 -3.69
C ALA A 116 -1.67 10.64 -5.06
N GLY A 117 -0.34 10.68 -5.13
CA GLY A 117 0.43 10.69 -6.37
C GLY A 117 0.15 9.49 -7.27
N VAL A 118 0.07 8.29 -6.70
CA VAL A 118 -0.31 7.06 -7.43
C VAL A 118 -1.73 7.20 -8.01
N PHE A 119 -2.71 7.56 -7.17
CA PHE A 119 -4.11 7.71 -7.62
C PHE A 119 -4.35 8.90 -8.53
N LYS A 120 -3.47 9.90 -8.53
CA LYS A 120 -3.46 10.98 -9.53
C LYS A 120 -3.08 10.45 -10.92
N GLN A 121 -2.24 9.44 -11.00
CA GLN A 121 -1.77 8.84 -12.26
C GLN A 121 -2.57 7.60 -12.67
N SER A 122 -3.46 7.12 -11.80
CA SER A 122 -4.35 5.99 -12.04
C SER A 122 -5.81 6.39 -11.88
N GLU A 123 -6.71 5.42 -11.95
CA GLU A 123 -8.13 5.66 -11.72
C GLU A 123 -8.40 5.67 -10.21
N CYS A 124 -8.96 6.77 -9.70
CA CYS A 124 -9.43 6.85 -8.30
C CYS A 124 -10.84 6.29 -8.23
N GLY A 125 -10.94 4.99 -7.96
CA GLY A 125 -12.19 4.25 -7.81
C GLY A 125 -12.85 4.46 -6.44
N GLY A 126 -13.85 3.62 -6.13
CA GLY A 126 -14.67 3.74 -4.91
C GLY A 126 -13.86 3.77 -3.61
N ASP A 127 -12.90 2.85 -3.44
CA ASP A 127 -12.08 2.79 -2.22
C ASP A 127 -11.23 4.06 -2.05
N CYS A 128 -10.61 4.54 -3.14
CA CYS A 128 -9.83 5.78 -3.15
C CYS A 128 -10.70 6.98 -2.76
N ILE A 129 -11.88 7.13 -3.38
CA ILE A 129 -12.81 8.23 -3.10
C ILE A 129 -13.35 8.16 -1.66
N SER A 130 -13.73 6.96 -1.19
CA SER A 130 -14.26 6.75 0.15
C SER A 130 -13.23 7.12 1.22
N GLU A 131 -12.00 6.60 1.13
CA GLU A 131 -10.95 6.94 2.10
C GLU A 131 -10.53 8.41 2.02
N THR A 132 -10.56 9.02 0.82
CA THR A 132 -10.32 10.46 0.65
C THR A 132 -11.37 11.30 1.38
N LEU A 133 -12.66 11.00 1.19
CA LEU A 133 -13.77 11.71 1.85
C LEU A 133 -13.73 11.52 3.36
N LYS A 134 -13.49 10.29 3.81
CA LYS A 134 -13.32 9.97 5.23
C LYS A 134 -12.22 10.79 5.86
N ALA A 135 -11.06 10.88 5.21
CA ALA A 135 -9.93 11.62 5.73
C ALA A 135 -10.20 13.14 5.77
N LEU A 136 -10.84 13.72 4.75
CA LEU A 136 -11.27 15.12 4.78
C LEU A 136 -12.27 15.40 5.90
N HIS A 137 -13.25 14.53 6.08
CA HIS A 137 -14.25 14.65 7.15
C HIS A 137 -13.57 14.65 8.53
N ALA A 138 -12.61 13.75 8.74
CA ALA A 138 -11.84 13.68 9.98
C ALA A 138 -11.00 14.95 10.25
N ILE A 139 -10.33 15.49 9.22
CA ILE A 139 -9.58 16.76 9.32
C ILE A 139 -10.54 17.90 9.72
N ARG A 140 -11.71 17.98 9.08
CA ARG A 140 -12.73 19.00 9.36
C ARG A 140 -13.32 18.87 10.76
N ALA A 141 -13.50 17.65 11.25
CA ALA A 141 -13.91 17.36 12.61
C ALA A 141 -12.82 17.67 13.65
N GLY A 142 -11.63 18.13 13.25
CA GLY A 142 -10.53 18.47 14.14
C GLY A 142 -9.82 17.25 14.72
N GLN A 143 -9.91 16.08 14.07
CA GLN A 143 -9.18 14.89 14.52
C GLN A 143 -7.67 15.09 14.34
N THR A 144 -6.90 14.54 15.29
CA THR A 144 -5.45 14.69 15.31
C THR A 144 -4.80 13.92 14.16
N THR A 145 -4.14 14.65 13.26
CA THR A 145 -3.32 14.10 12.17
C THR A 145 -1.97 13.58 12.68
N SER A 146 -1.29 12.74 11.89
CA SER A 146 0.06 12.24 12.19
C SER A 146 1.06 13.37 12.50
N GLU A 147 0.99 14.47 11.74
CA GLU A 147 1.90 15.61 11.90
C GLU A 147 1.61 16.36 13.19
N MET A 148 0.34 16.54 13.54
CA MET A 148 -0.06 17.14 14.83
C MET A 148 0.42 16.31 16.02
N GLN A 149 0.37 14.97 15.92
CA GLN A 149 0.92 14.09 16.95
C GLN A 149 2.43 14.28 17.09
N ALA A 150 3.15 14.36 15.98
CA ALA A 150 4.60 14.58 15.99
C ALA A 150 4.97 15.95 16.58
N THR A 151 4.28 17.02 16.20
CA THR A 151 4.52 18.36 16.74
C THR A 151 4.19 18.44 18.23
N ALA A 152 3.18 17.70 18.71
CA ALA A 152 2.84 17.66 20.13
C ALA A 152 3.95 17.06 21.02
N LEU A 153 4.90 16.32 20.44
CA LEU A 153 6.06 15.77 21.15
C LEU A 153 7.23 16.76 21.24
N ILE A 154 7.20 17.87 20.49
CA ILE A 154 8.25 18.89 20.51
C ILE A 154 8.06 19.76 21.77
N PRO A 155 9.05 19.85 22.68
CA PRO A 155 8.99 20.76 23.80
C PRO A 155 9.01 22.21 23.28
N SER A 156 7.95 22.97 23.55
CA SER A 156 7.80 24.38 23.14
C SER A 156 7.82 24.58 21.62
N PRO A 157 6.77 24.16 20.89
CA PRO A 157 6.69 24.34 19.44
C PRO A 157 6.77 25.82 19.07
N THR A 158 7.52 26.10 18.01
CA THR A 158 7.75 27.44 17.48
C THR A 158 6.60 27.86 16.57
N SER A 159 6.55 29.17 16.22
CA SER A 159 5.64 29.64 15.17
C SER A 159 5.91 28.94 13.83
N HIS A 160 7.17 28.59 13.55
CA HIS A 160 7.56 27.87 12.35
C HIS A 160 6.97 26.46 12.30
N ASP A 161 6.93 25.75 13.43
CA ASP A 161 6.30 24.42 13.52
C ASP A 161 4.80 24.50 13.22
N GLN A 162 4.13 25.54 13.71
CA GLN A 162 2.71 25.77 13.45
C GLN A 162 2.44 26.15 11.98
N GLU A 163 3.28 27.02 11.39
CA GLU A 163 3.20 27.36 9.97
C GLU A 163 3.39 26.11 9.09
N HIS A 164 4.34 25.25 9.45
CA HIS A 164 4.57 24.00 8.75
C HIS A 164 3.36 23.06 8.82
N LEU A 165 2.73 22.92 9.99
CA LEU A 165 1.49 22.12 10.12
C LEU A 165 0.37 22.64 9.20
N VAL A 166 0.14 23.96 9.18
CA VAL A 166 -0.87 24.57 8.31
C VAL A 166 -0.54 24.30 6.84
N TYR A 167 0.74 24.39 6.46
CA TYR A 167 1.19 24.05 5.10
C TYR A 167 0.89 22.60 4.74
N LEU A 168 1.21 21.63 5.62
CA LEU A 168 0.98 20.20 5.36
C LEU A 168 -0.52 19.86 5.26
N HIS A 169 -1.36 20.48 6.10
CA HIS A 169 -2.81 20.35 6.01
C HIS A 169 -3.35 20.88 4.68
N LYS A 170 -2.91 22.08 4.27
CA LYS A 170 -3.30 22.66 2.97
C LYS A 170 -2.90 21.76 1.80
N GLN A 171 -1.68 21.23 1.82
CA GLN A 171 -1.21 20.31 0.78
C GLN A 171 -2.01 19.00 0.73
N THR A 172 -2.38 18.45 1.89
CA THR A 172 -3.27 17.28 1.95
C THR A 172 -4.62 17.57 1.30
N GLU A 173 -5.24 18.70 1.66
CA GLU A 173 -6.53 19.08 1.06
C GLU A 173 -6.43 19.24 -0.46
N GLU A 174 -5.39 19.93 -0.95
CA GLU A 174 -5.15 20.07 -2.39
C GLU A 174 -5.01 18.72 -3.09
N ASP A 175 -4.23 17.79 -2.52
CA ASP A 175 -4.08 16.44 -3.06
C ASP A 175 -5.43 15.72 -3.12
N TYR A 176 -6.25 15.84 -2.08
CA TYR A 176 -7.52 15.12 -1.95
C TYR A 176 -8.59 15.69 -2.87
N PHE A 177 -8.70 17.00 -3.01
CA PHE A 177 -9.62 17.59 -3.97
C PHE A 177 -9.26 17.22 -5.42
N VAL A 178 -7.98 17.04 -5.75
CA VAL A 178 -7.60 16.49 -7.06
C VAL A 178 -8.13 15.07 -7.24
N LEU A 179 -8.00 14.20 -6.23
CA LEU A 179 -8.52 12.83 -6.28
C LEU A 179 -10.05 12.81 -6.42
N LEU A 180 -10.77 13.61 -5.64
CA LEU A 180 -12.24 13.69 -5.72
C LEU A 180 -12.73 14.17 -7.09
N ASN A 181 -12.00 15.10 -7.72
CA ASN A 181 -12.31 15.59 -9.06
C ASN A 181 -12.03 14.56 -10.17
N ARG A 182 -11.24 13.51 -9.92
CA ARG A 182 -11.00 12.46 -10.93
C ARG A 182 -12.26 11.67 -11.27
N ASN A 183 -13.17 11.52 -10.31
CA ASN A 183 -14.45 10.84 -10.51
C ASN A 183 -15.57 11.56 -9.74
N ALA A 184 -15.88 12.77 -10.18
CA ALA A 184 -16.86 13.65 -9.53
C ALA A 184 -18.24 12.99 -9.37
N CYS A 185 -18.67 12.17 -10.34
CA CYS A 185 -19.92 11.43 -10.27
C CYS A 185 -19.94 10.39 -9.15
N LEU A 186 -18.90 9.53 -9.08
CA LEU A 186 -18.79 8.53 -8.04
C LEU A 186 -18.63 9.18 -6.66
N MET A 187 -17.82 10.25 -6.58
CA MET A 187 -17.69 11.06 -5.37
C MET A 187 -19.03 11.58 -4.89
N ARG A 188 -19.82 12.25 -5.75
CA ARG A 188 -21.12 12.80 -5.35
C ARG A 188 -22.05 11.71 -4.83
N LYS A 189 -22.07 10.54 -5.49
CA LYS A 189 -22.85 9.39 -5.03
C LYS A 189 -22.43 8.92 -3.65
N ILE A 190 -21.13 8.71 -3.41
CA ILE A 190 -20.60 8.28 -2.10
C ILE A 190 -20.87 9.36 -1.05
N LEU A 191 -20.59 10.62 -1.34
CA LEU A 191 -20.81 11.76 -0.46
C LEU A 191 -22.28 11.85 0.00
N GLN A 192 -23.23 11.71 -0.94
CA GLN A 192 -24.66 11.74 -0.65
C GLN A 192 -25.18 10.48 0.06
N THR A 193 -24.46 9.37 0.00
CA THR A 193 -24.86 8.11 0.64
C THR A 193 -24.30 8.04 2.05
N ASP A 194 -23.00 8.26 2.20
CA ASP A 194 -22.26 7.98 3.44
C ASP A 194 -22.23 9.19 4.38
N TYR A 195 -22.39 10.41 3.85
CA TYR A 195 -22.34 11.67 4.61
C TYR A 195 -23.64 12.46 4.53
N ALA A 196 -24.75 11.82 4.15
CA ALA A 196 -26.05 12.47 3.96
C ALA A 196 -26.53 13.29 5.18
N SER A 197 -26.16 12.85 6.38
CA SER A 197 -26.53 13.50 7.65
C SER A 197 -25.71 14.75 7.98
N ASP A 198 -24.60 15.00 7.29
CA ASP A 198 -23.71 16.14 7.52
C ASP A 198 -23.79 17.11 6.33
N SER A 199 -24.89 17.87 6.27
CA SER A 199 -25.17 18.78 5.15
C SER A 199 -24.09 19.85 4.97
N ALA A 200 -23.46 20.31 6.06
CA ALA A 200 -22.39 21.30 6.00
C ALA A 200 -21.16 20.74 5.29
N PHE A 201 -20.75 19.51 5.63
CA PHE A 201 -19.66 18.83 4.94
C PHE A 201 -20.00 18.56 3.46
N VAL A 202 -21.20 18.05 3.18
CA VAL A 202 -21.66 17.77 1.81
C VAL A 202 -21.60 19.03 0.94
N ASP A 203 -22.17 20.14 1.42
CA ASP A 203 -22.20 21.41 0.70
C ASP A 203 -20.79 21.97 0.45
N GLU A 204 -19.88 21.85 1.42
CA GLU A 204 -18.49 22.31 1.26
C GLU A 204 -17.77 21.53 0.16
N ILE A 205 -17.84 20.20 0.20
CA ILE A 205 -17.16 19.34 -0.78
C ILE A 205 -17.73 19.58 -2.18
N GLN A 206 -19.06 19.69 -2.33
CA GLN A 206 -19.68 19.94 -3.62
C GLN A 206 -19.30 21.28 -4.25
N LYS A 207 -19.06 22.34 -3.44
CA LYS A 207 -18.59 23.64 -3.95
C LYS A 207 -17.18 23.60 -4.51
N LYS A 208 -16.36 22.64 -4.09
CA LYS A 208 -14.94 22.53 -4.46
C LYS A 208 -14.67 21.47 -5.54
N VAL A 209 -15.68 20.68 -5.90
CA VAL A 209 -15.56 19.62 -6.93
C VAL A 209 -16.43 19.95 -8.13
N GLY A 210 -15.92 19.68 -9.32
CA GLY A 210 -16.60 19.93 -10.59
C GLY A 210 -17.94 19.19 -10.72
N PRO A 211 -18.72 19.53 -11.77
CA PRO A 211 -19.96 18.85 -12.06
C PRO A 211 -19.75 17.36 -12.35
N CYS A 212 -20.72 16.56 -11.89
CA CYS A 212 -21.23 15.41 -12.63
C CYS A 212 -22.40 15.96 -13.47
#